data_AF-A0A135V6I0-F1
#
_entry.id   AF-A0A135V6I0-F1
#
_cell.length_a   1.000
_cell.length_b   1.000
_cell.length_c   1.000
_cell.angle_alpha   90.00
_cell.angle_beta   90.00
_cell.angle_gamma   90.00
#
_symmetry.space_group_name_H-M   'P 1'
#
loop_
_entity.id
_entity.type
_entity.pdbx_description
1 polymer ?
#
loop_
_entity_poly.entity_id
_entity_poly.type
_entity_poly.pdbx_seq_one_letter_code
_entity_poly.pdbx_strand_id
1 'polypeptide(L)'
;MPRVVEDLLRRWLSSPYVEVGERAGRVLGDLLDVDCEPPPPSNLPSSSATEVVKMRAPGQGRMWRRIFHDKELFGLVLSLAKGIDPSPSPTSDQNDGPVTLSERQLSLAQGRILRILPRLAALNIVEVGVSQFPDLTGSSEVGLLQLAALHMVDKSDTLMHLNLIDFFETLLSVMRVVEHSHRTMGILKDLVKQATRDDNQLKNALRSLPDRTVPEESESLRNFIRDVLA
;
A
#
# COMPACT_ATOMS: atom_id res chain seq x y z
N MET A 1 9.01 -16.72 -14.93
CA MET A 1 8.11 -15.88 -14.11
C MET A 1 8.83 -14.76 -13.36
N PRO A 2 10.03 -14.94 -12.75
CA PRO A 2 10.68 -13.88 -11.95
C PRO A 2 10.87 -12.56 -12.71
N ARG A 3 11.38 -12.62 -13.94
CA ARG A 3 11.60 -11.45 -14.80
C ARG A 3 10.32 -10.69 -15.15
N VAL A 4 9.20 -11.39 -15.32
CA VAL A 4 7.92 -10.74 -15.69
C VAL A 4 7.41 -9.88 -14.53
N VAL A 5 7.54 -10.36 -13.29
CA VAL A 5 7.14 -9.58 -12.10
C VAL A 5 8.08 -8.39 -11.92
N GLU A 6 9.39 -8.60 -12.10
CA GLU A 6 10.38 -7.52 -12.06
C GLU A 6 10.07 -6.42 -13.09
N ASP A 7 9.86 -6.81 -14.36
CA ASP A 7 9.52 -5.90 -15.46
C ASP A 7 8.20 -5.16 -15.19
N LEU A 8 7.22 -5.83 -14.60
CA LEU A 8 5.95 -5.22 -14.19
C LEU A 8 6.18 -4.16 -13.10
N LEU A 9 6.98 -4.45 -12.07
CA LEU A 9 7.31 -3.49 -11.00
C LEU A 9 8.07 -2.27 -11.54
N ARG A 10 9.03 -2.49 -12.44
CA ARG A 10 9.75 -1.41 -13.15
C ARG A 10 8.80 -0.59 -14.00
N ARG A 11 7.92 -1.23 -14.76
CA ARG A 11 6.95 -0.53 -15.60
C ARG A 11 5.93 0.24 -14.76
N TRP A 12 5.57 -0.28 -13.60
CA TRP A 12 4.70 0.38 -12.65
C TRP A 12 5.35 1.64 -12.05
N LEU A 13 6.59 1.55 -11.55
CA LEU A 13 7.19 2.65 -10.80
C LEU A 13 8.06 3.58 -11.65
N SER A 14 8.85 3.06 -12.60
CA SER A 14 9.81 3.86 -13.40
C SER A 14 9.19 4.50 -14.66
N SER A 15 7.99 4.09 -15.10
CA SER A 15 7.44 4.59 -16.36
C SER A 15 7.14 6.10 -16.31
N PRO A 16 7.62 6.90 -17.30
CA PRO A 16 7.32 8.32 -17.38
C PRO A 16 5.87 8.59 -17.82
N TYR A 17 5.22 7.59 -18.42
CA TYR A 17 3.84 7.66 -18.90
C TYR A 17 2.87 7.29 -17.79
N VAL A 18 1.96 8.21 -17.45
CA VAL A 18 1.04 8.05 -16.31
C VAL A 18 0.11 6.86 -16.56
N GLU A 19 -0.49 6.79 -17.73
CA GLU A 19 -1.43 5.74 -18.14
C GLU A 19 -0.83 4.34 -18.10
N VAL A 20 0.47 4.22 -18.38
CA VAL A 20 1.19 2.94 -18.33
C VAL A 20 1.36 2.50 -16.89
N GLY A 21 1.85 3.39 -16.03
CA GLY A 21 2.03 3.09 -14.60
C GLY A 21 0.69 2.79 -13.91
N GLU A 22 -0.36 3.53 -14.22
CA GLU A 22 -1.71 3.28 -13.70
C GLU A 22 -2.26 1.92 -14.13
N ARG A 23 -2.10 1.53 -15.41
CA ARG A 23 -2.49 0.21 -15.89
C ARG A 23 -1.69 -0.91 -15.21
N ALA A 24 -0.37 -0.73 -15.07
CA ALA A 24 0.47 -1.70 -14.38
C ALA A 24 0.08 -1.85 -12.90
N GLY A 25 -0.23 -0.74 -12.21
CA GLY A 25 -0.73 -0.76 -10.83
C GLY A 25 -2.06 -1.48 -10.68
N ARG A 26 -3.00 -1.29 -11.63
CA ARG A 26 -4.27 -2.05 -11.64
C ARG A 26 -4.04 -3.54 -11.82
N VAL A 27 -3.24 -3.94 -12.81
CA VAL A 27 -2.89 -5.35 -13.05
C VAL A 27 -2.25 -5.96 -11.81
N LEU A 28 -1.33 -5.25 -11.16
CA LEU A 28 -0.70 -5.69 -9.93
C LEU A 28 -1.71 -5.87 -8.79
N GLY A 29 -2.60 -4.89 -8.59
CA GLY A 29 -3.64 -4.95 -7.58
C GLY A 29 -4.62 -6.09 -7.81
N ASP A 30 -5.07 -6.30 -9.05
CA ASP A 30 -5.99 -7.38 -9.42
C ASP A 30 -5.35 -8.76 -9.25
N LEU A 31 -4.06 -8.88 -9.61
CA LEU A 31 -3.31 -10.11 -9.43
C LEU A 31 -3.14 -10.46 -7.95
N LEU A 32 -2.83 -9.48 -7.09
CA LEU A 32 -2.69 -9.69 -5.65
C LEU A 32 -4.03 -9.98 -4.97
N ASP A 33 -5.11 -9.36 -5.43
CA ASP A 33 -6.48 -9.64 -4.96
C ASP A 33 -6.86 -11.10 -5.26
N VAL A 34 -6.68 -11.55 -6.50
CA VAL A 34 -6.96 -12.94 -6.91
C VAL A 34 -6.08 -13.96 -6.19
N ASP A 35 -4.81 -13.64 -5.94
CA ASP A 35 -3.88 -14.53 -5.26
C ASP A 35 -3.94 -14.43 -3.73
N CYS A 36 -4.73 -13.51 -3.16
CA CYS A 36 -4.84 -13.35 -1.72
C CYS A 36 -5.37 -14.63 -1.08
N GLU A 37 -4.66 -15.12 -0.05
CA GLU A 37 -5.13 -16.26 0.73
C GLU A 37 -6.32 -15.81 1.59
N PRO A 38 -7.45 -16.52 1.57
CA PRO A 38 -8.56 -16.21 2.45
C PRO A 38 -8.11 -16.41 3.92
N PRO A 39 -8.65 -15.62 4.85
CA PRO A 39 -8.40 -15.88 6.26
C PRO A 39 -8.80 -17.33 6.60
N PRO A 40 -8.06 -18.00 7.50
CA PRO A 40 -8.38 -19.36 7.90
C PRO A 40 -9.83 -19.41 8.39
N PRO A 41 -10.61 -20.45 8.04
CA PRO A 41 -12.00 -20.53 8.43
C PRO A 41 -12.11 -20.44 9.95
N SER A 42 -12.84 -19.43 10.43
CA SER A 42 -13.17 -19.32 11.85
C SER A 42 -13.87 -20.61 12.29
N ASN A 43 -13.40 -21.25 13.38
CA ASN A 43 -13.97 -22.46 13.97
C ASN A 43 -15.37 -22.22 14.61
N LEU A 44 -16.22 -21.40 14.01
CA LEU A 44 -17.59 -21.21 14.43
C LEU A 44 -18.46 -22.30 13.76
N PRO A 45 -19.34 -22.98 14.52
CA PRO A 45 -20.24 -23.97 13.95
C PRO A 45 -21.20 -23.28 12.97
N SER A 46 -20.96 -23.50 11.67
CA SER A 46 -21.82 -23.03 10.57
C SER A 46 -23.23 -23.58 10.76
N SER A 47 -24.16 -22.71 11.15
CA SER A 47 -25.59 -22.99 11.16
C SER A 47 -26.27 -22.07 10.15
N SER A 48 -26.15 -22.40 8.87
CA SER A 48 -27.17 -22.14 7.83
C SER A 48 -26.63 -22.59 6.47
N ALA A 49 -27.11 -23.77 6.05
CA ALA A 49 -26.92 -24.29 4.72
C ALA A 49 -27.89 -23.59 3.75
N THR A 50 -27.50 -22.45 3.19
CA THR A 50 -27.98 -21.94 1.88
C THR A 50 -27.23 -20.68 1.51
N GLU A 51 -26.05 -20.83 0.92
CA GLU A 51 -25.58 -19.97 -0.18
C GLU A 51 -24.31 -20.61 -0.76
N VAL A 52 -24.49 -21.41 -1.81
CA VAL A 52 -23.37 -21.87 -2.66
C VAL A 52 -22.99 -20.68 -3.55
N VAL A 53 -22.43 -19.64 -2.94
CA VAL A 53 -21.62 -18.67 -3.68
C VAL A 53 -20.46 -19.49 -4.23
N LYS A 54 -20.27 -19.44 -5.56
CA LYS A 54 -19.13 -20.07 -6.24
C LYS A 54 -17.85 -19.62 -5.54
N MET A 55 -17.36 -20.40 -4.58
CA MET A 55 -16.07 -20.15 -3.96
C MET A 55 -15.05 -20.28 -5.08
N ARG A 56 -14.55 -19.13 -5.58
CA ARG A 56 -13.32 -19.11 -6.35
C ARG A 56 -12.30 -19.87 -5.50
N ALA A 57 -11.59 -20.81 -6.11
CA ALA A 57 -10.54 -21.52 -5.40
C ALA A 57 -9.64 -20.48 -4.70
N PRO A 58 -9.37 -20.65 -3.40
CA PRO A 58 -8.53 -19.74 -2.63
C PRO A 58 -7.25 -19.38 -3.38
N GLY A 59 -6.89 -18.09 -3.37
CA GLY A 59 -5.55 -17.66 -3.75
C GLY A 59 -4.51 -18.35 -2.85
N GLN A 60 -3.28 -18.53 -3.36
CA GLN A 60 -2.24 -19.27 -2.64
C GLN A 60 -1.17 -18.35 -2.02
N GLY A 61 -1.37 -17.04 -2.09
CA GLY A 61 -0.44 -16.02 -1.62
C GLY A 61 0.95 -16.11 -2.27
N ARG A 62 1.08 -16.74 -3.44
CA ARG A 62 2.38 -16.95 -4.10
C ARG A 62 2.94 -15.64 -4.64
N MET A 63 2.10 -14.79 -5.20
CA MET A 63 2.47 -13.47 -5.69
C MET A 63 2.75 -12.51 -4.55
N TRP A 64 1.96 -12.57 -3.48
CA TRP A 64 2.25 -11.82 -2.24
C TRP A 64 3.65 -12.12 -1.71
N ARG A 65 3.95 -13.41 -1.49
CA ARG A 65 5.29 -13.86 -1.07
C ARG A 65 6.37 -13.47 -2.09
N ARG A 66 6.07 -13.53 -3.38
CA ARG A 66 7.03 -13.14 -4.42
C ARG A 66 7.40 -11.65 -4.34
N ILE A 67 6.49 -10.77 -3.94
CA ILE A 67 6.75 -9.33 -3.91
C ILE A 67 7.28 -8.87 -2.55
N PHE A 68 6.71 -9.38 -1.45
CA PHE A 68 7.03 -8.91 -0.09
C PHE A 68 8.04 -9.80 0.64
N HIS A 69 8.24 -11.05 0.21
CA HIS A 69 9.17 -12.02 0.85
C HIS A 69 10.34 -12.39 -0.06
N ASP A 70 10.46 -11.77 -1.24
CA ASP A 70 11.67 -11.82 -2.06
C ASP A 70 12.45 -10.52 -1.86
N LYS A 71 13.68 -10.64 -1.35
CA LYS A 71 14.51 -9.49 -1.00
C LYS A 71 14.86 -8.63 -2.21
N GLU A 72 15.05 -9.24 -3.37
CA GLU A 72 15.44 -8.53 -4.60
C GLU A 72 14.27 -7.71 -5.12
N LEU A 73 13.06 -8.29 -5.18
CA LEU A 73 11.87 -7.59 -5.67
C LEU A 73 11.37 -6.54 -4.69
N PHE A 74 11.37 -6.84 -3.39
CA PHE A 74 11.02 -5.86 -2.37
C PHE A 74 12.04 -4.72 -2.34
N GLY A 75 13.34 -5.05 -2.43
CA GLY A 75 14.43 -4.07 -2.54
C GLY A 75 14.30 -3.19 -3.77
N LEU A 76 13.89 -3.75 -4.92
CA LEU A 76 13.60 -3.00 -6.14
C LEU A 76 12.46 -1.99 -5.93
N VAL A 77 11.35 -2.38 -5.30
CA VAL A 77 10.24 -1.45 -4.97
C VAL A 77 10.74 -0.30 -4.13
N LEU A 78 11.50 -0.59 -3.06
CA LEU A 78 12.05 0.45 -2.19
C LEU A 78 13.07 1.35 -2.90
N SER A 79 13.91 0.79 -3.77
CA SER A 79 14.89 1.54 -4.56
C SER A 79 14.20 2.51 -5.51
N LEU A 80 13.19 2.03 -6.25
CA LEU A 80 12.42 2.85 -7.18
C LEU A 80 11.62 3.94 -6.46
N ALA A 81 11.08 3.65 -5.27
CA ALA A 81 10.41 4.62 -4.42
C ALA A 81 11.34 5.72 -3.86
N LYS A 82 12.66 5.46 -3.85
CA LYS A 82 13.73 6.42 -3.53
C LYS A 82 14.31 7.10 -4.77
N GLY A 83 13.78 6.82 -5.95
CA GLY A 83 14.23 7.42 -7.20
C GLY A 83 15.46 6.75 -7.79
N ILE A 84 15.76 5.51 -7.40
CA ILE A 84 16.95 4.78 -7.83
C ILE A 84 16.51 3.52 -8.58
N ASP A 85 16.80 3.44 -9.86
CA ASP A 85 16.65 2.24 -10.65
C ASP A 85 18.01 1.49 -10.70
N PRO A 86 18.11 0.28 -10.12
CA PRO A 86 19.35 -0.49 -10.08
C PRO A 86 19.74 -1.11 -11.43
N SER A 87 18.97 -0.91 -12.50
CA SER A 87 19.34 -1.36 -13.85
C SER A 87 20.61 -0.67 -14.34
N PRO A 88 21.52 -1.37 -15.05
CA PRO A 88 22.63 -0.72 -15.73
C PRO A 88 22.13 0.28 -16.77
N SER A 89 22.76 1.45 -16.82
CA SER A 89 22.44 2.51 -17.79
C SER A 89 22.64 2.01 -19.23
N PRO A 90 21.71 2.28 -20.17
CA PRO A 90 21.83 1.87 -21.57
C PRO A 90 22.86 2.69 -22.37
N THR A 91 23.38 3.78 -21.81
CA THR A 91 24.35 4.66 -22.48
C THR A 91 25.76 4.49 -21.90
N SER A 92 26.53 3.59 -22.52
CA SER A 92 28.01 3.54 -22.61
C SER A 92 28.87 3.57 -21.34
N ASP A 93 29.85 2.66 -21.36
CA ASP A 93 31.05 2.53 -20.52
C ASP A 93 30.87 2.04 -19.07
N GLN A 94 31.66 1.02 -18.76
CA GLN A 94 31.57 0.10 -17.61
C GLN A 94 31.91 0.76 -16.27
N ASN A 95 31.30 1.89 -15.90
CA ASN A 95 31.51 2.53 -14.59
C ASN A 95 30.40 3.44 -14.07
N ASP A 96 29.27 3.64 -14.77
CA ASP A 96 28.20 4.49 -14.24
C ASP A 96 27.26 3.72 -13.32
N GLY A 97 27.03 4.28 -12.13
CA GLY A 97 26.20 3.73 -11.06
C GLY A 97 24.71 3.61 -11.40
N PRO A 98 23.84 3.42 -10.40
CA PRO A 98 22.41 3.19 -10.64
C PRO A 98 21.75 4.40 -11.33
N VAL A 99 20.74 4.14 -12.16
CA VAL A 99 20.01 5.18 -12.89
C VAL A 99 19.12 5.95 -11.92
N THR A 100 19.28 7.26 -11.84
CA THR A 100 18.43 8.12 -11.01
C THR A 100 17.19 8.58 -11.78
N LEU A 101 16.02 8.44 -11.17
CA LEU A 101 14.77 8.96 -11.70
C LEU A 101 14.74 10.48 -11.58
N SER A 102 14.12 11.16 -12.55
CA SER A 102 13.81 12.59 -12.42
C SER A 102 12.88 12.85 -11.23
N GLU A 103 12.90 14.05 -10.66
CA GLU A 103 11.98 14.45 -9.55
C GLU A 103 10.52 14.15 -9.89
N ARG A 104 10.10 14.47 -11.12
CA ARG A 104 8.75 14.16 -11.62
C ARG A 104 8.46 12.66 -11.60
N GLN A 105 9.41 11.82 -12.03
CA GLN A 105 9.23 10.37 -12.02
C GLN A 105 9.20 9.81 -10.60
N LEU A 106 10.00 10.38 -9.69
CA LEU A 106 9.96 10.04 -8.27
C LEU A 106 8.58 10.34 -7.69
N SER A 107 8.05 11.56 -7.85
CA SER A 107 6.71 11.92 -7.37
C SER A 107 5.62 11.02 -7.97
N LEU A 108 5.73 10.65 -9.25
CA LEU A 108 4.82 9.69 -9.88
C LEU A 108 4.93 8.30 -9.26
N ALA A 109 6.15 7.78 -9.03
CA ALA A 109 6.36 6.47 -8.42
C ALA A 109 5.77 6.42 -7.01
N GLN A 110 6.05 7.43 -6.18
CA GLN A 110 5.54 7.54 -4.83
C GLN A 110 4.02 7.66 -4.81
N GLY A 111 3.44 8.51 -5.66
CA GLY A 111 1.99 8.63 -5.82
C GLY A 111 1.32 7.31 -6.25
N ARG A 112 1.95 6.52 -7.11
CA ARG A 112 1.46 5.19 -7.51
C ARG A 112 1.48 4.18 -6.37
N ILE A 113 2.52 4.21 -5.52
CA ILE A 113 2.58 3.39 -4.30
C ILE A 113 1.45 3.77 -3.35
N LEU A 114 1.26 5.07 -3.08
CA LEU A 114 0.18 5.55 -2.22
C LEU A 114 -1.20 5.15 -2.75
N ARG A 115 -1.44 5.13 -4.07
CA ARG A 115 -2.74 4.73 -4.64
C ARG A 115 -3.07 3.25 -4.49
N ILE A 116 -2.08 2.35 -4.54
CA ILE A 116 -2.35 0.91 -4.46
C ILE A 116 -2.48 0.42 -3.01
N LEU A 117 -1.77 1.06 -2.08
CA LEU A 117 -1.65 0.59 -0.69
C LEU A 117 -2.97 0.48 0.08
N PRO A 118 -3.95 1.39 -0.03
CA PRO A 118 -5.25 1.22 0.63
C PRO A 118 -5.95 -0.09 0.27
N ARG A 119 -5.94 -0.44 -1.02
CA ARG A 119 -6.49 -1.70 -1.51
C ARG A 119 -5.71 -2.89 -0.97
N LEU A 120 -4.38 -2.85 -0.99
CA LEU A 120 -3.55 -3.95 -0.49
C LEU A 120 -3.68 -4.13 1.03
N ALA A 121 -3.80 -3.04 1.78
CA ALA A 121 -4.02 -3.09 3.23
C ALA A 121 -5.36 -3.73 3.59
N ALA A 122 -6.40 -3.45 2.81
CA ALA A 122 -7.71 -4.06 2.98
C ALA A 122 -7.70 -5.58 2.73
N LEU A 123 -6.85 -6.04 1.81
CA LEU A 123 -6.63 -7.47 1.56
C LEU A 123 -5.79 -8.11 2.66
N ASN A 124 -4.65 -7.50 2.99
CA ASN A 124 -3.73 -8.01 4.00
C ASN A 124 -2.79 -6.90 4.53
N ILE A 125 -3.27 -6.13 5.50
CA ILE A 125 -2.47 -5.07 6.14
C ILE A 125 -1.21 -5.60 6.83
N VAL A 126 -1.17 -6.87 7.24
CA VAL A 126 0.02 -7.46 7.85
C VAL A 126 1.14 -7.59 6.82
N GLU A 127 0.84 -8.09 5.62
CA GLU A 127 1.83 -8.27 4.55
C GLU A 127 2.44 -6.94 4.07
N VAL A 128 1.63 -5.87 3.98
CA VAL A 128 2.16 -4.55 3.60
C VAL A 128 2.71 -3.75 4.78
N GLY A 129 2.27 -4.05 6.00
CA GLY A 129 2.56 -3.30 7.21
C GLY A 129 3.70 -3.84 8.06
N VAL A 130 4.22 -5.03 7.73
CA VAL A 130 5.32 -5.70 8.45
C VAL A 130 6.37 -6.10 7.41
N SER A 131 7.64 -6.00 7.77
CA SER A 131 8.75 -6.34 6.88
C SER A 131 9.39 -7.67 7.25
N GLN A 132 9.66 -8.49 6.23
CA GLN A 132 10.54 -9.67 6.32
C GLN A 132 12.03 -9.29 6.23
N PHE A 133 12.32 -8.03 5.91
CA PHE A 133 13.67 -7.50 5.67
C PHE A 133 13.94 -6.25 6.54
N PRO A 134 14.11 -6.40 7.86
CA PRO A 134 14.38 -5.28 8.76
C PRO A 134 15.65 -4.49 8.39
N ASP A 135 16.59 -5.12 7.71
CA ASP A 135 17.80 -4.47 7.19
C ASP A 135 17.49 -3.45 6.09
N LEU A 136 16.40 -3.62 5.34
CA LEU A 136 15.95 -2.69 4.30
C LEU A 136 14.99 -1.62 4.85
N THR A 137 14.21 -1.95 5.87
CA THR A 137 13.13 -1.08 6.39
C THR A 137 13.44 -0.43 7.73
N GLY A 138 14.53 -0.83 8.39
CA GLY A 138 14.95 -0.37 9.71
C GLY A 138 14.37 -1.16 10.90
N SER A 139 13.22 -1.81 10.72
CA SER A 139 12.55 -2.63 11.73
C SER A 139 11.60 -3.64 11.08
N SER A 140 11.35 -4.77 11.74
CA SER A 140 10.33 -5.74 11.31
C SER A 140 8.92 -5.17 11.37
N GLU A 141 8.66 -4.19 12.25
CA GLU A 141 7.34 -3.55 12.41
C GLU A 141 7.05 -2.47 11.35
N VAL A 142 8.01 -2.19 10.48
CA VAL A 142 7.93 -1.16 9.46
C VAL A 142 7.93 -1.83 8.09
N GLY A 143 6.75 -1.96 7.49
CA GLY A 143 6.57 -2.45 6.12
C GLY A 143 6.52 -1.33 5.09
N LEU A 144 6.15 -1.68 3.85
CA LEU A 144 5.98 -0.72 2.76
C LEU A 144 4.91 0.34 3.10
N LEU A 145 3.85 -0.05 3.82
CA LEU A 145 2.77 0.84 4.22
C LEU A 145 3.28 1.98 5.10
N GLN A 146 4.04 1.68 6.14
CA GLN A 146 4.63 2.68 7.04
C GLN A 146 5.67 3.52 6.30
N LEU A 147 6.55 2.90 5.50
CA LEU A 147 7.55 3.63 4.74
C LEU A 147 6.91 4.65 3.79
N ALA A 148 5.88 4.25 3.04
CA ALA A 148 5.17 5.14 2.13
C ALA A 148 4.47 6.29 2.85
N ALA A 149 3.75 5.98 3.93
CA ALA A 149 2.93 6.95 4.63
C ALA A 149 3.72 7.91 5.53
N LEU A 150 4.87 7.48 6.07
CA LEU A 150 5.62 8.23 7.09
C LEU A 150 6.95 8.79 6.59
N HIS A 151 7.58 8.17 5.59
CA HIS A 151 8.98 8.45 5.24
C HIS A 151 9.23 8.73 3.75
N MET A 152 8.28 8.41 2.87
CA MET A 152 8.47 8.55 1.42
C MET A 152 8.08 9.93 0.91
N VAL A 153 7.07 10.55 1.52
CA VAL A 153 6.50 11.82 1.06
C VAL A 153 7.21 13.00 1.69
N ASP A 154 7.76 13.88 0.85
CA ASP A 154 8.13 15.22 1.26
C ASP A 154 6.86 16.07 1.43
N LYS A 155 6.55 16.45 2.67
CA LYS A 155 5.37 17.25 3.01
C LYS A 155 5.52 18.73 2.63
N SER A 156 6.72 19.19 2.27
CA SER A 156 6.94 20.54 1.75
C SER A 156 6.45 20.69 0.30
N ASP A 157 6.44 19.61 -0.47
CA ASP A 157 5.72 19.53 -1.74
C ASP A 157 4.22 19.40 -1.47
N THR A 158 3.49 20.49 -1.72
CA THR A 158 2.05 20.58 -1.48
C THR A 158 1.26 19.52 -2.25
N LEU A 159 1.65 19.19 -3.48
CA LEU A 159 0.92 18.20 -4.28
C LEU A 159 1.14 16.80 -3.72
N MET A 160 2.35 16.48 -3.28
CA MET A 160 2.65 15.21 -2.64
C MET A 160 2.00 15.08 -1.26
N HIS A 161 1.92 16.17 -0.50
CA HIS A 161 1.17 16.18 0.76
C HIS A 161 -0.33 15.94 0.55
N LEU A 162 -0.93 16.53 -0.49
CA LEU A 162 -2.32 16.24 -0.86
C LEU A 162 -2.53 14.77 -1.26
N ASN A 163 -1.57 14.16 -1.98
CA ASN A 163 -1.61 12.72 -2.27
C ASN A 163 -1.56 11.87 -0.99
N LEU A 164 -0.77 12.30 0.01
CA LEU A 164 -0.72 11.61 1.31
C LEU A 164 -2.05 11.70 2.07
N ILE A 165 -2.71 12.87 2.01
CA ILE A 165 -4.03 13.05 2.62
C ILE A 165 -5.07 12.16 1.94
N ASP A 166 -5.14 12.18 0.61
CA ASP A 166 -6.03 11.32 -0.18
C ASP A 166 -5.78 9.83 0.11
N PHE A 167 -4.52 9.42 0.27
CA PHE A 167 -4.15 8.07 0.70
C PHE A 167 -4.77 7.70 2.04
N PHE A 168 -4.64 8.54 3.07
CA PHE A 168 -5.17 8.24 4.40
C PHE A 168 -6.70 8.24 4.44
N GLU A 169 -7.34 9.13 3.69
CA GLU A 169 -8.80 9.17 3.56
C GLU A 169 -9.32 7.90 2.89
N THR A 170 -8.67 7.47 1.80
CA THR A 170 -8.99 6.23 1.10
C THR A 170 -8.73 5.03 2.00
N LEU A 171 -7.58 4.99 2.70
CA LEU A 171 -7.23 3.91 3.61
C LEU A 171 -8.28 3.75 4.70
N LEU A 172 -8.70 4.82 5.39
CA LEU A 172 -9.71 4.71 6.45
C LEU A 172 -11.09 4.37 5.91
N SER A 173 -11.45 4.87 4.73
CA SER A 173 -12.73 4.56 4.09
C SER A 173 -12.84 3.07 3.75
N VAL A 174 -11.78 2.47 3.20
CA VAL A 174 -11.76 1.05 2.85
C VAL A 174 -11.57 0.19 4.09
N MET A 175 -10.66 0.54 5.00
CA MET A 175 -10.41 -0.28 6.19
C MET A 175 -11.64 -0.38 7.09
N ARG A 176 -12.48 0.67 7.20
CA ARG A 176 -13.71 0.66 8.01
C ARG A 176 -14.62 -0.56 7.77
N VAL A 177 -14.68 -1.06 6.54
CA VAL A 177 -15.58 -2.14 6.13
C VAL A 177 -14.91 -3.52 6.15
N VAL A 178 -13.63 -3.60 6.52
CA VAL A 178 -12.86 -4.85 6.61
C VAL A 178 -12.94 -5.41 8.02
N GLU A 179 -13.02 -6.73 8.15
CA GLU A 179 -12.93 -7.37 9.48
C GLU A 179 -11.54 -7.17 10.08
N HIS A 180 -11.50 -6.79 11.36
CA HIS A 180 -10.25 -6.50 12.05
C HIS A 180 -10.00 -7.46 13.20
N SER A 181 -8.85 -8.13 13.14
CA SER A 181 -8.21 -8.67 14.34
C SER A 181 -7.63 -7.54 15.19
N HIS A 182 -7.31 -7.84 16.45
CA HIS A 182 -6.58 -6.90 17.32
C HIS A 182 -5.26 -6.45 16.69
N ARG A 183 -4.54 -7.36 16.02
CA ARG A 183 -3.25 -7.07 15.37
C ARG A 183 -3.41 -6.10 14.20
N THR A 184 -4.37 -6.34 13.32
CA THR A 184 -4.62 -5.49 12.15
C THR A 184 -5.08 -4.09 12.56
N MET A 185 -5.91 -4.00 13.60
CA MET A 185 -6.32 -2.71 14.16
C MET A 185 -5.14 -1.97 14.80
N GLY A 186 -4.27 -2.67 15.53
CA GLY A 186 -3.05 -2.09 16.11
C GLY A 186 -2.16 -1.42 15.06
N ILE A 187 -1.87 -2.13 13.97
CA ILE A 187 -1.06 -1.60 12.85
C ILE A 187 -1.68 -0.31 12.29
N LEU A 188 -3.00 -0.30 12.05
CA LEU A 188 -3.71 0.86 11.51
C LEU A 188 -3.68 2.05 12.49
N LYS A 189 -3.95 1.81 13.77
CA LYS A 189 -3.92 2.86 14.81
C LYS A 189 -2.54 3.47 14.94
N ASP A 190 -1.50 2.65 15.01
CA ASP A 190 -0.12 3.13 15.15
C ASP A 190 0.30 3.98 13.94
N LEU A 191 -0.05 3.53 12.73
CA LEU A 191 0.21 4.27 11.48
C LEU A 191 -0.43 5.66 11.50
N VAL A 192 -1.74 5.73 11.82
CA VAL A 192 -2.49 6.99 11.79
C VAL A 192 -2.07 7.92 12.92
N LYS A 193 -1.80 7.38 14.12
CA LYS A 193 -1.28 8.16 15.25
C LYS A 193 0.06 8.80 14.92
N GLN A 194 0.98 8.04 14.33
CA GLN A 194 2.28 8.58 13.92
C GLN A 194 2.13 9.65 12.82
N ALA A 195 1.32 9.39 11.79
CA ALA A 195 1.16 10.31 10.67
C ALA A 195 0.51 11.65 11.07
N THR A 196 -0.42 11.64 12.02
CA THR A 196 -1.17 12.82 12.47
C THR A 196 -0.52 13.59 13.63
N ARG A 197 0.57 13.07 14.21
CA ARG A 197 1.24 13.67 15.39
C ARG A 197 1.59 15.15 15.17
N ASP A 198 2.21 15.44 14.03
CA ASP A 198 2.71 16.78 13.68
C ASP A 198 2.10 17.29 12.35
N ASP A 199 0.95 16.73 11.94
CA ASP A 199 0.28 17.04 10.67
C ASP A 199 -1.18 17.45 10.92
N ASN A 200 -1.37 18.72 11.28
CA ASN A 200 -2.71 19.25 11.56
C ASN A 200 -3.60 19.27 10.32
N GLN A 201 -3.03 19.42 9.13
CA GLN A 201 -3.79 19.40 7.89
C GLN A 201 -4.39 18.02 7.64
N LEU A 202 -3.57 16.96 7.72
CA LEU A 202 -4.04 15.59 7.65
C LEU A 202 -5.07 15.29 8.74
N LYS A 203 -4.78 15.66 9.99
CA LYS A 203 -5.68 15.42 11.12
C LYS A 203 -7.05 16.09 10.92
N ASN A 204 -7.07 17.31 10.42
CA ASN A 204 -8.31 18.04 10.13
C ASN A 204 -9.06 17.43 8.94
N ALA A 205 -8.35 17.03 7.89
CA ALA A 205 -8.92 16.33 6.76
C ALA A 205 -9.63 15.04 7.21
N LEU A 206 -8.95 14.18 7.99
CA LEU A 206 -9.55 12.96 8.52
C LEU A 206 -10.79 13.24 9.38
N ARG A 207 -10.77 14.28 10.22
CA ARG A 207 -11.92 14.64 11.07
C ARG A 207 -13.12 15.13 10.28
N SER A 208 -12.92 15.81 9.14
CA SER A 208 -13.99 16.33 8.28
C SER A 208 -14.44 15.33 7.23
N LEU A 209 -13.73 14.20 7.04
CA LEU A 209 -14.08 13.17 6.06
C LEU A 209 -15.53 12.66 6.16
N PRO A 210 -16.09 12.41 7.37
CA PRO A 210 -17.48 12.00 7.49
C PRO A 210 -18.49 13.03 6.97
N ASP A 211 -18.18 14.33 7.04
CA ASP A 211 -19.10 15.41 6.65
C ASP A 211 -19.22 15.55 5.12
N ARG A 212 -18.27 14.97 4.38
CA ARG A 212 -18.21 14.92 2.91
C ARG A 212 -18.43 13.52 2.34
N THR A 213 -18.81 12.58 3.20
CA THR A 213 -19.21 11.23 2.82
C THR A 213 -20.74 11.17 2.73
N VAL A 214 -21.28 10.23 1.96
CA VAL A 214 -22.73 10.02 1.87
C VAL A 214 -23.36 9.77 3.26
N PRO A 215 -24.58 10.30 3.54
CA PRO A 215 -25.18 10.26 4.87
C PRO A 215 -25.27 8.85 5.47
N GLU A 216 -25.51 7.83 4.64
CA GLU A 216 -25.66 6.44 5.09
C GLU A 216 -24.37 5.86 5.70
N GLU A 217 -23.20 6.33 5.27
CA GLU A 217 -21.90 5.85 5.74
C GLU A 217 -21.22 6.79 6.75
N SER A 218 -21.70 8.04 6.84
CA SER A 218 -21.06 9.11 7.62
C SER A 218 -20.88 8.77 9.09
N GLU A 219 -21.91 8.25 9.75
CA GLU A 219 -21.86 7.96 11.19
C GLU A 219 -20.91 6.79 11.51
N SER A 220 -20.96 5.73 10.69
CA SER A 220 -20.04 4.60 10.80
C SER A 220 -18.58 5.05 10.64
N LEU A 221 -18.31 5.86 9.61
CA LEU A 221 -16.97 6.40 9.37
C LEU A 221 -16.51 7.33 10.51
N ARG A 222 -17.40 8.17 11.05
CA ARG A 222 -17.07 9.05 12.17
C ARG A 222 -16.65 8.27 13.41
N ASN A 223 -17.37 7.21 13.73
CA ASN A 223 -17.06 6.36 14.88
C ASN A 223 -15.74 5.61 14.67
N PHE A 224 -15.51 5.09 13.47
CA PHE A 224 -14.26 4.43 13.11
C PHE A 224 -13.05 5.37 13.21
N ILE A 225 -13.13 6.57 12.63
CA ILE A 225 -12.06 7.57 12.70
C ILE A 225 -11.78 7.98 14.14
N ARG A 226 -12.82 8.12 14.98
CA ARG A 226 -12.65 8.42 16.41
C ARG A 226 -11.89 7.31 17.12
N ASP A 227 -12.23 6.05 16.86
CA ASP A 227 -11.54 4.90 17.47
C ASP A 227 -10.09 4.78 17.02
N VAL A 228 -9.82 5.06 15.74
CA VAL A 228 -8.46 4.99 15.19
C VAL A 228 -7.56 6.13 15.71
N LEU A 229 -8.13 7.32 15.92
CA LEU A 229 -7.39 8.50 16.41
C LEU A 229 -7.28 8.59 17.94
N ALA A 230 -8.02 7.77 18.70
CA ALA A 230 -7.95 7.71 20.15
C ALA A 230 -6.67 7.01 20.62
#